data_AF-A0AAV7BJX1-F1
#
_entry.id   AF-A0AAV7BJX1-F1
#
_cell.length_a   1.000
_cell.length_b   1.000
_cell.length_c   1.000
_cell.angle_alpha   90.00
_cell.angle_beta   90.00
_cell.angle_gamma   90.00
#
_symmetry.space_group_name_H-M   'P 1'
#
loop_
_entity.id
_entity.type
_entity.pdbx_description
1 polymer ?
#
loop_
_entity_poly.entity_id
_entity_poly.type
_entity_poly.pdbx_seq_one_letter_code
_entity_poly.pdbx_strand_id
1 'polypeptide(L)'
;MMREKAKLRCAEQVEAFTKCCQENGFLMVLKCRDENAALKECLTQHYKDPTFYEECKQEYLKEREEFRQTGIPSKNRQQKVPTSM
;
A
#
# COMPACT_ATOMS: atom_id res chain seq x y z
N MET A 1 -1.23 -1.14 6.67
CA MET A 1 -2.71 -1.00 6.54
C MET A 1 -3.16 -0.16 5.33
N MET A 2 -3.31 1.17 5.39
CA MET A 2 -3.83 1.98 4.26
C MET A 2 -3.03 1.78 2.95
N ARG A 3 -1.71 1.89 3.04
CA ARG A 3 -0.80 1.68 1.90
C ARG A 3 -0.87 0.26 1.33
N GLU A 4 -1.09 -0.74 2.17
CA GLU A 4 -1.14 -2.14 1.75
C GLU A 4 -2.48 -2.48 1.11
N LYS A 5 -3.58 -2.01 1.70
CA LYS A 5 -4.90 -2.12 1.10
C LYS A 5 -4.97 -1.41 -0.26
N ALA A 6 -4.37 -0.23 -0.37
CA ALA A 6 -4.29 0.48 -1.64
C ALA A 6 -3.43 -0.30 -2.66
N LYS A 7 -2.30 -0.88 -2.24
CA LYS A 7 -1.49 -1.75 -3.12
C LYS A 7 -2.20 -3.04 -3.53
N LEU A 8 -3.00 -3.64 -2.65
CA LEU A 8 -3.82 -4.81 -2.96
C LEU A 8 -4.90 -4.49 -4.01
N ARG A 9 -5.52 -3.30 -3.91
CA ARG A 9 -6.49 -2.86 -4.93
C ARG A 9 -5.82 -2.48 -6.25
N CYS A 10 -4.60 -1.97 -6.22
CA CYS A 10 -3.78 -1.66 -7.39
C CYS A 10 -2.77 -2.77 -7.74
N ALA A 11 -3.12 -4.05 -7.51
CA ALA A 11 -2.18 -5.17 -7.64
C ALA A 11 -1.59 -5.27 -9.06
N GLU A 12 -2.40 -5.02 -10.09
CA GLU A 12 -1.97 -5.06 -11.49
C GLU A 12 -0.90 -4.00 -11.79
N GLN A 13 -1.10 -2.76 -11.31
CA GLN A 13 -0.15 -1.67 -11.51
C GLN A 13 1.14 -1.91 -10.69
N VAL A 14 1.01 -2.51 -9.49
CA VAL A 14 2.16 -2.92 -8.68
C VAL A 14 2.96 -4.00 -9.40
N GLU A 15 2.30 -4.99 -10.00
CA GLU A 15 2.96 -6.06 -10.73
C GLU A 15 3.66 -5.52 -11.99
N ALA A 16 3.01 -4.65 -12.76
CA ALA A 16 3.60 -4.01 -13.93
C ALA A 16 4.84 -3.17 -13.57
N PHE A 17 4.74 -2.35 -12.52
CA PHE A 17 5.88 -1.60 -12.01
C PHE A 17 7.00 -2.52 -11.52
N THR A 18 6.67 -3.62 -10.84
CA THR A 18 7.66 -4.58 -10.34
C THR A 18 8.38 -5.29 -11.48
N LYS A 19 7.65 -5.70 -12.53
CA LYS A 19 8.24 -6.29 -13.75
C LYS A 19 9.19 -5.30 -14.42
N CYS A 20 8.78 -4.06 -14.63
CA CYS A 20 9.64 -3.04 -15.22
C CYS A 20 10.90 -2.77 -14.38
N CYS A 21 10.78 -2.74 -13.04
CA CYS A 21 11.91 -2.58 -12.13
C CYS A 21 12.88 -3.76 -12.19
N GLN A 22 12.37 -4.99 -12.31
CA GLN A 22 13.21 -6.18 -12.45
C GLN A 22 13.98 -6.20 -13.78
N GLU A 23 13.36 -5.73 -14.86
CA GLU A 23 13.97 -5.71 -16.20
C GLU A 23 14.98 -4.58 -16.37
N ASN A 24 14.70 -3.40 -15.82
CA ASN A 24 15.53 -2.20 -16.05
C ASN A 24 16.51 -1.89 -14.91
N GLY A 25 16.37 -2.54 -13.75
CA GLY A 25 17.27 -2.42 -12.60
C GLY A 25 17.62 -0.97 -12.29
N PHE A 26 18.90 -0.62 -12.42
CA PHE A 26 19.39 0.74 -12.15
C PHE A 26 18.74 1.84 -13.01
N LEU A 27 18.31 1.52 -14.24
CA LEU A 27 17.66 2.48 -15.15
C LEU A 27 16.15 2.60 -14.92
N MET A 28 15.58 1.93 -13.90
CA MET A 28 14.13 1.92 -13.64
C MET A 28 13.55 3.33 -13.45
N VAL A 29 14.29 4.26 -12.84
CA VAL A 29 13.78 5.62 -12.55
C VAL A 29 13.57 6.45 -13.82
N LEU A 30 14.24 6.06 -14.91
CA LEU A 30 14.12 6.70 -16.21
C LEU A 30 13.14 5.97 -17.12
N LYS A 31 13.23 4.64 -17.17
CA LYS A 31 12.44 3.82 -18.09
C LYS A 31 11.06 3.46 -17.56
N CYS A 32 10.92 3.24 -16.26
CA CYS A 32 9.67 2.81 -15.63
C CYS A 32 8.81 3.98 -15.14
N ARG A 33 8.90 5.14 -15.80
CA ARG A 33 8.19 6.36 -15.37
C ARG A 33 6.70 6.25 -15.61
N ASP A 34 6.30 5.60 -16.69
CA ASP A 34 4.90 5.48 -17.10
C ASP A 34 4.16 4.50 -16.18
N GLU A 35 4.78 3.36 -15.85
CA GLU A 35 4.27 2.37 -14.91
C GLU A 35 4.19 2.96 -13.49
N ASN A 36 5.17 3.77 -13.10
CA ASN A 36 5.15 4.46 -11.82
C ASN A 36 4.06 5.54 -11.77
N ALA A 37 3.83 6.27 -12.87
CA ALA A 37 2.74 7.23 -12.98
C ALA A 37 1.38 6.54 -12.85
N ALA A 38 1.16 5.44 -13.58
CA ALA A 38 -0.06 4.64 -13.51
C ALA A 38 -0.30 4.09 -12.09
N LEU A 39 0.74 3.56 -11.44
CA LEU A 39 0.66 3.09 -10.06
C LEU A 39 0.32 4.24 -9.11
N LYS A 40 0.95 5.40 -9.27
CA LYS A 40 0.71 6.58 -8.43
C LYS A 40 -0.71 7.11 -8.61
N GLU A 41 -1.23 7.12 -9.83
CA GLU A 41 -2.61 7.52 -10.10
C GLU A 41 -3.62 6.61 -9.41
N CYS A 42 -3.47 5.29 -9.57
CA CYS A 42 -4.34 4.31 -8.91
C CYS A 42 -4.33 4.47 -7.38
N LEU A 43 -3.14 4.60 -6.77
CA LEU A 43 -3.02 4.83 -5.33
C LEU A 43 -3.66 6.17 -4.91
N THR A 44 -3.46 7.23 -5.69
CA THR A 44 -3.98 8.56 -5.38
C THR A 44 -5.51 8.59 -5.44
N GLN A 45 -6.13 7.86 -6.36
CA GLN A 45 -7.59 7.73 -6.43
C GLN A 45 -8.14 7.11 -5.14
N HIS A 46 -7.55 6.00 -4.69
CA HIS A 46 -7.99 5.36 -3.43
C HIS A 46 -7.71 6.21 -2.20
N TYR A 47 -6.62 6.99 -2.16
CA TYR A 47 -6.39 7.90 -1.04
C TYR A 47 -7.33 9.10 -1.00
N LYS A 48 -7.85 9.53 -2.15
CA LYS A 48 -8.84 10.61 -2.25
C LYS A 48 -10.26 10.13 -1.97
N ASP A 49 -10.50 8.82 -2.01
CA ASP A 49 -11.79 8.24 -1.71
C ASP A 49 -12.06 8.27 -0.19
N PRO A 50 -13.03 9.08 0.28
CA PRO A 50 -13.34 9.18 1.70
C PRO A 50 -13.86 7.87 2.28
N THR A 51 -14.51 7.04 1.47
CA THR A 51 -15.06 5.75 1.92
C THR A 51 -13.94 4.78 2.32
N PHE A 52 -12.89 4.72 1.51
CA PHE A 52 -11.69 3.92 1.79
C PHE A 52 -10.97 4.40 3.06
N TYR A 53 -10.92 5.71 3.27
CA TYR A 53 -10.35 6.29 4.48
C TYR A 53 -11.15 5.92 5.74
N GLU A 54 -12.48 6.00 5.67
CA GLU A 54 -13.36 5.65 6.79
C GLU A 54 -13.28 4.15 7.13
N GLU A 55 -13.30 3.27 6.13
CA GLU A 55 -13.13 1.82 6.32
C GLU A 55 -11.84 1.51 7.08
N CYS A 56 -10.72 2.09 6.63
CA CYS A 56 -9.43 1.88 7.28
C CYS A 56 -9.35 2.57 8.64
N LYS A 57 -10.04 3.69 8.84
CA LYS A 57 -10.11 4.33 10.17
C LYS A 57 -10.86 3.44 11.16
N GLN A 58 -12.00 2.86 10.77
CA GLN A 58 -12.78 2.00 11.65
C GLN A 58 -12.01 0.74 12.05
N GLU A 59 -11.35 0.10 11.10
CA GLU A 59 -10.55 -1.10 11.36
C GLU A 59 -9.35 -0.77 12.28
N TYR A 60 -8.67 0.36 12.08
CA TYR A 60 -7.62 0.82 13.00
C TYR A 60 -8.15 1.07 14.42
N LEU A 61 -9.34 1.65 14.55
CA LEU A 61 -9.97 1.88 15.85
C LEU A 61 -10.32 0.55 16.55
N LYS A 62 -10.86 -0.43 15.81
CA LYS A 62 -11.14 -1.77 16.33
C LYS A 62 -9.87 -2.47 16.82
N GLU A 63 -8.81 -2.50 16.01
CA GLU A 63 -7.52 -3.08 16.42
C GLU A 63 -6.96 -2.40 17.68
N ARG A 64 -7.16 -1.08 17.80
CA ARG A 64 -6.72 -0.31 18.97
C ARG A 64 -7.56 -0.63 20.21
N GLU A 65 -8.86 -0.83 20.06
CA GLU A 65 -9.76 -1.25 21.14
C GLU A 65 -9.43 -2.67 21.62
N GLU A 66 -9.22 -3.60 20.70
CA GLU A 66 -8.79 -4.97 21.00
C GLU A 66 -7.45 -4.99 21.74
N PHE A 67 -6.49 -4.17 21.30
CA PHE A 67 -5.21 -4.02 22.00
C PHE A 67 -5.39 -3.46 23.42
N ARG A 68 -6.31 -2.50 23.62
CA ARG A 68 -6.62 -1.94 24.95
C ARG A 68 -7.28 -2.97 25.87
N GLN A 69 -8.13 -3.84 25.33
CA GLN A 69 -8.84 -4.86 26.10
C GLN A 69 -7.97 -6.07 26.44
N THR A 70 -7.19 -6.55 25.46
CA THR A 70 -6.46 -7.83 25.57
C THR A 70 -4.97 -7.67 25.83
N GLY A 71 -4.40 -6.49 25.56
CA GLY A 71 -2.95 -6.25 25.58
C GLY A 71 -2.18 -6.91 24.44
N ILE A 72 -2.85 -7.64 23.53
CA ILE A 72 -2.21 -8.38 22.44
C ILE A 72 -2.13 -7.48 21.20
N PRO A 73 -0.94 -7.18 20.66
CA PRO A 73 -0.81 -6.37 19.45
C PRO A 73 -1.36 -7.10 18.23
N SER A 74 -2.21 -6.44 17.44
CA SER A 74 -2.60 -6.93 16.11
C SER A 74 -1.33 -7.19 15.27
N LYS A 75 -1.21 -8.43 14.74
CA LYS A 75 -0.08 -8.88 13.92
C LYS A 75 0.17 -7.98 12.70
N ASN A 76 -0.83 -7.23 12.25
CA ASN A 76 -0.75 -6.34 11.10
C ASN A 76 0.12 -5.09 11.33
N ARG A 77 0.50 -4.77 12.58
CA ARG A 77 1.40 -3.64 12.85
C ARG A 77 2.85 -3.88 12.39
N GLN A 78 3.23 -5.16 12.21
CA GLN A 78 4.58 -5.56 11.79
C GLN A 78 4.75 -5.74 10.29
N GLN A 79 3.66 -5.75 9.51
CA GLN A 79 3.75 -5.57 8.06
C GLN A 79 3.98 -4.08 7.76
N LYS A 80 5.13 -3.55 8.21
CA LYS A 80 5.76 -2.47 7.49
C LYS A 80 6.36 -3.16 6.28
N VAL A 81 5.73 -2.99 5.12
CA VAL A 81 6.30 -3.33 3.81
C VAL A 81 7.81 -3.16 3.90
N PRO A 82 8.64 -4.18 3.60
CA PRO A 82 10.07 -3.99 3.58
C PRO A 82 10.32 -2.78 2.67
N THR A 83 10.96 -1.75 3.23
CA THR A 83 11.54 -0.68 2.43
C THR A 83 12.70 -1.33 1.69
N SER A 84 12.40 -2.09 0.63
CA SER A 84 13.40 -2.32 -0.40
C SER A 84 13.58 -0.97 -1.06
N MET A 85 14.69 -0.32 -0.70
CA MET A 85 15.37 0.61 -1.58
C MET A 85 15.76 -0.12 -2.86
#